data_AF-A0A820NIW3-F1
#
_entry.id   AF-A0A820NIW3-F1
#
_cell.length_a   1.000
_cell.length_b   1.000
_cell.length_c   1.000
_cell.angle_alpha   90.00
_cell.angle_beta   90.00
_cell.angle_gamma   90.00
#
_symmetry.space_group_name_H-M   'P 1'
#
loop_
_entity.id
_entity.type
_entity.pdbx_description
1 polymer ?
#
loop_
_entity_poly.entity_id
_entity_poly.type
_entity_poly.pdbx_seq_one_letter_code
_entity_poly.pdbx_strand_id
1 'polypeptide(L)'
;STTLKSTECLCTHLTTFGSDFYVPPNTIDFSTVFSKFKTLHENAAVFSTVLIIFGLYIIAAVWARRKDRQDLIKWTAAPLADNLPIDSYHYLITVHTGVGKESGTTSNVSFVMCGESADSGVRKLSDGKIQEFKSGSVRNFVMSVEAPLGPLLYV
;
A
#
# COMPACT_ATOMS: atom_id res chain seq x y z
N SER A 1 17.37 49.93 -14.11
CA SER A 1 16.29 49.94 -13.12
C SER A 1 15.43 48.71 -13.31
N THR A 2 15.35 47.83 -12.31
CA THR A 2 14.46 46.66 -12.32
C THR A 2 13.01 47.12 -12.09
N THR A 3 12.05 46.50 -12.77
CA THR A 3 10.61 46.74 -12.51
C THR A 3 9.94 45.43 -12.10
N LEU A 4 8.75 45.51 -11.49
CA LEU A 4 7.98 44.35 -10.99
C LEU A 4 7.72 43.24 -12.02
N LYS A 5 7.93 43.51 -13.32
CA LYS A 5 7.74 42.55 -14.41
C LYS A 5 9.03 42.08 -15.09
N SER A 6 10.19 42.67 -14.79
CA SER A 6 11.47 42.15 -15.28
C SER A 6 12.61 42.36 -14.30
N THR A 7 13.36 41.28 -14.09
CA THR A 7 14.64 41.30 -13.38
C THR A 7 15.75 41.26 -14.42
N GLU A 8 16.41 42.41 -14.62
CA GLU A 8 17.58 42.53 -15.50
C GLU A 8 18.85 42.13 -14.72
N CYS A 9 19.55 41.09 -15.18
CA CYS A 9 20.84 40.69 -14.62
C CYS A 9 21.98 41.23 -15.49
N LEU A 10 22.78 42.16 -14.94
CA LEU A 10 23.88 42.86 -15.63
C LEU A 10 25.25 42.19 -15.45
N CYS A 11 25.29 40.92 -15.05
CA CYS A 11 26.55 40.20 -14.85
C CYS A 11 27.09 39.67 -16.18
N THR A 12 28.28 40.11 -16.58
CA THR A 12 29.02 39.58 -17.75
C THR A 12 29.92 38.40 -17.40
N HIS A 13 29.79 37.85 -16.19
CA HIS A 13 30.61 36.75 -15.69
C HIS A 13 29.72 35.68 -15.05
N LEU A 14 29.60 34.53 -15.73
CA LEU A 14 28.80 33.39 -15.32
C LEU A 14 29.61 32.54 -14.33
N THR A 15 29.63 32.88 -13.04
CA THR A 15 30.20 32.01 -12.01
C THR A 15 29.12 31.16 -11.36
N THR A 16 28.96 29.95 -11.88
CA THR A 16 28.28 28.84 -11.20
C THR A 16 29.09 28.47 -9.96
N PHE A 17 28.59 28.80 -8.77
CA PHE A 17 29.12 28.24 -7.51
C PHE A 17 28.42 26.91 -7.22
N GLY A 18 28.78 25.89 -7.98
CA GLY A 18 28.54 24.49 -7.65
C GLY A 18 29.91 23.81 -7.63
N SER A 19 30.27 23.16 -6.52
CA SER A 19 31.49 22.35 -6.46
C SER A 19 31.28 21.09 -7.30
N ASP A 20 31.47 21.20 -8.61
CA ASP A 20 31.51 20.05 -9.51
C ASP A 20 32.88 19.39 -9.37
N PHE A 21 33.04 18.56 -8.33
CA PHE A 21 34.12 17.59 -8.27
C PHE A 21 33.68 16.36 -9.10
N TYR A 22 33.61 16.52 -10.42
CA TYR A 22 33.52 15.38 -11.33
C TYR A 22 34.89 14.69 -11.37
N VAL A 23 35.15 13.87 -10.34
CA VAL A 23 36.17 12.83 -10.42
C VAL A 23 35.55 11.74 -11.28
N PRO A 24 36.06 11.48 -12.51
CA PRO A 24 35.55 10.38 -13.30
C PRO A 24 35.67 9.12 -12.43
N PRO A 25 34.56 8.42 -12.16
CA PRO A 25 34.62 7.20 -11.39
C PRO A 25 35.59 6.27 -12.12
N ASN A 26 36.60 5.75 -11.43
CA ASN A 26 37.49 4.74 -12.00
C ASN A 26 36.63 3.72 -12.74
N THR A 27 36.92 3.51 -14.02
CA THR A 27 36.20 2.55 -14.84
C THR A 27 36.27 1.21 -14.14
N ILE A 28 35.13 0.71 -13.69
CA ILE A 28 35.04 -0.60 -13.06
C ILE A 28 35.31 -1.60 -14.18
N ASP A 29 36.56 -2.03 -14.29
CA ASP A 29 36.94 -3.04 -15.26
C ASP A 29 36.49 -4.40 -14.73
N PHE A 30 35.29 -4.80 -15.15
CA PHE A 30 34.67 -6.05 -14.72
C PHE A 30 35.54 -7.27 -15.05
N SER A 31 36.47 -7.19 -16.01
CA SER A 31 37.41 -8.27 -16.31
C SER A 31 38.35 -8.57 -15.13
N THR A 32 38.83 -7.53 -14.44
CA THR A 32 39.68 -7.67 -13.25
C THR A 32 38.89 -8.13 -12.03
N VAL A 33 37.62 -7.74 -11.92
CA VAL A 33 36.71 -8.23 -10.89
C VAL A 33 36.48 -9.73 -11.06
N PHE A 34 36.17 -10.20 -12.28
CA PHE A 34 35.98 -11.61 -12.59
C PHE A 34 37.27 -12.45 -12.52
N SER A 35 38.44 -11.86 -12.78
CA SER A 35 39.71 -12.56 -12.59
C SER A 35 40.04 -12.76 -11.10
N LYS A 36 39.72 -11.78 -10.24
CA LYS A 36 39.82 -11.94 -8.77
C LYS A 36 38.78 -12.91 -8.19
N PHE A 37 37.67 -13.14 -8.88
CA PHE A 37 36.73 -14.22 -8.56
C PHE A 37 37.27 -15.62 -8.93
N LYS A 38 38.25 -15.77 -9.83
CA LYS A 38 38.90 -17.08 -10.07
C LYS A 38 39.76 -17.53 -8.89
N THR A 39 40.38 -16.61 -8.14
CA THR A 39 41.06 -16.88 -6.86
C THR A 39 40.07 -16.85 -5.68
N LEU A 40 39.02 -17.67 -5.78
CA LEU A 40 37.95 -17.81 -4.77
C LEU A 40 38.48 -18.11 -3.35
N HIS A 41 39.62 -18.81 -3.25
CA HIS A 41 40.21 -19.20 -1.97
C HIS A 41 40.89 -18.03 -1.24
N GLU A 42 41.52 -17.09 -1.97
CA GLU A 42 42.26 -15.97 -1.38
C GLU A 42 41.32 -14.90 -0.78
N ASN A 43 40.08 -14.82 -1.27
CA ASN A 43 39.08 -13.83 -0.84
C ASN A 43 37.81 -14.49 -0.28
N ALA A 44 37.96 -15.66 0.35
CA ALA A 44 36.85 -16.43 0.92
C ALA A 44 36.00 -15.62 1.93
N ALA A 45 36.63 -14.69 2.65
CA ALA A 45 35.96 -13.79 3.59
C ALA A 45 34.96 -12.85 2.88
N VAL A 46 35.37 -12.21 1.79
CA VAL A 46 34.50 -11.30 1.01
C VAL A 46 33.35 -12.06 0.37
N PHE A 47 33.63 -13.26 -0.16
CA PHE A 47 32.58 -14.08 -0.75
C PHE A 47 31.56 -14.56 0.30
N SER A 48 32.02 -14.95 1.49
CA SER A 48 31.13 -15.29 2.61
C SER A 48 30.25 -14.12 3.02
N THR A 49 30.80 -12.91 3.16
CA THR A 49 29.99 -11.74 3.56
C THR A 49 28.95 -11.39 2.50
N VAL A 50 29.30 -11.42 1.21
CA VAL A 50 28.35 -11.19 0.12
C VAL A 50 27.24 -12.23 0.12
N LEU A 51 27.56 -13.52 0.28
CA LEU A 51 26.55 -14.58 0.36
C LEU A 51 25.61 -14.40 1.55
N ILE A 52 26.14 -14.03 2.72
CA ILE A 52 25.34 -13.77 3.92
C ILE A 52 24.40 -12.60 3.69
N ILE A 53 24.91 -11.48 3.16
CA ILE A 53 24.11 -10.29 2.86
C ILE A 53 23.00 -10.64 1.85
N PHE A 54 23.33 -11.39 0.80
CA PHE A 54 22.34 -11.80 -0.21
C PHE A 54 21.30 -12.77 0.37
N GLY A 55 21.71 -13.69 1.23
CA GLY A 55 20.81 -14.60 1.95
C GLY A 55 19.84 -13.85 2.86
N LEU A 56 20.35 -12.93 3.69
CA LEU A 56 19.53 -12.08 4.56
C LEU A 56 18.56 -11.22 3.73
N TYR A 57 19.03 -10.66 2.61
CA TYR A 57 18.19 -9.90 1.69
C TYR A 57 17.05 -10.76 1.13
N ILE A 58 17.33 -11.97 0.65
CA ILE A 58 16.28 -12.88 0.14
C ILE A 58 15.27 -13.22 1.24
N ILE A 59 15.72 -13.52 2.46
CA ILE A 59 14.83 -13.83 3.59
C ILE A 59 13.92 -12.63 3.89
N ALA A 60 14.50 -11.43 4.00
CA ALA A 60 13.75 -10.20 4.24
C ALA A 60 12.77 -9.91 3.09
N ALA A 61 13.19 -10.08 1.84
CA ALA A 61 12.34 -9.88 0.66
C ALA A 61 11.17 -10.88 0.62
N VAL A 62 11.39 -12.15 0.97
CA VAL A 62 10.33 -13.15 1.07
C VAL A 62 9.36 -12.81 2.19
N TRP A 63 9.87 -12.40 3.36
CA TRP A 63 9.03 -11.98 4.48
C TRP A 63 8.19 -10.74 4.14
N ALA A 64 8.81 -9.71 3.54
CA ALA A 64 8.13 -8.50 3.09
C ALA A 64 7.03 -8.83 2.08
N ARG A 65 7.34 -9.61 1.04
CA ARG A 65 6.34 -10.05 0.05
C ARG A 65 5.18 -10.85 0.66
N ARG A 66 5.44 -11.67 1.69
CA ARG A 66 4.39 -12.39 2.42
C ARG A 66 3.50 -11.43 3.20
N LYS A 67 4.08 -10.39 3.81
CA LYS A 67 3.33 -9.34 4.53
C LYS A 67 2.51 -8.47 3.58
N ASP A 68 3.08 -8.04 2.46
CA ASP A 68 2.37 -7.27 1.43
C ASP A 68 1.14 -8.02 0.93
N ARG A 69 1.26 -9.34 0.66
CA ARG A 69 0.11 -10.18 0.26
C ARG A 69 -0.96 -10.27 1.34
N GLN A 70 -0.59 -10.36 2.61
CA GLN A 70 -1.55 -10.38 3.71
C GLN A 70 -2.29 -9.05 3.83
N ASP A 71 -1.63 -7.92 3.55
CA ASP A 71 -2.25 -6.61 3.60
C ASP A 71 -3.20 -6.40 2.43
N LEU A 72 -2.86 -6.83 1.22
CA LEU A 72 -3.79 -6.80 0.07
C LEU A 72 -5.12 -7.53 0.35
N ILE A 73 -5.07 -8.66 1.07
CA ILE A 73 -6.28 -9.40 1.46
C ILE A 73 -7.14 -8.58 2.43
N LYS A 74 -6.55 -7.77 3.31
CA LYS A 74 -7.32 -6.91 4.23
C LYS A 74 -8.02 -5.75 3.52
N TRP A 75 -7.44 -5.25 2.44
CA TRP A 75 -8.01 -4.15 1.65
C TRP A 75 -9.08 -4.61 0.65
N THR A 76 -9.10 -5.90 0.31
CA THR A 76 -10.09 -6.47 -0.61
C THR A 76 -11.49 -6.36 0.00
N ALA A 77 -12.45 -5.84 -0.78
CA ALA A 77 -13.84 -5.75 -0.35
C ALA A 77 -14.51 -7.12 -0.42
N ALA A 78 -15.01 -7.61 0.71
CA ALA A 78 -15.69 -8.90 0.78
C ALA A 78 -17.19 -8.73 0.48
N PRO A 79 -17.83 -9.63 -0.28
CA PRO A 79 -19.28 -9.57 -0.44
C PRO A 79 -19.99 -9.82 0.90
N LEU A 80 -21.17 -9.23 1.10
CA LEU A 80 -22.02 -9.65 2.21
C LEU A 80 -22.60 -11.04 1.92
N ALA A 81 -22.75 -11.84 2.98
CA ALA A 81 -23.25 -13.22 2.89
C ALA A 81 -24.70 -13.32 2.37
N ASP A 82 -25.46 -12.24 2.45
CA ASP A 82 -26.86 -12.12 2.04
C ASP A 82 -27.03 -11.36 0.71
N ASN A 83 -25.94 -11.14 -0.03
CA ASN A 83 -26.01 -10.64 -1.41
C ASN A 83 -26.59 -11.71 -2.34
N LEU A 84 -27.46 -11.30 -3.25
CA LEU A 84 -28.00 -12.18 -4.27
C LEU A 84 -27.25 -11.99 -5.59
N PRO A 85 -27.05 -13.06 -6.39
CA PRO A 85 -26.38 -12.95 -7.69
C PRO A 85 -27.22 -12.21 -8.75
N ILE A 86 -28.51 -12.02 -8.49
CA ILE A 86 -29.43 -11.31 -9.38
C ILE A 86 -29.41 -9.79 -9.17
N ASP A 87 -28.86 -9.34 -8.02
CA ASP A 87 -28.79 -7.93 -7.67
C ASP A 87 -27.91 -7.18 -8.67
N SER A 88 -28.39 -6.04 -9.16
CA SER A 88 -27.75 -5.30 -10.25
C SER A 88 -26.98 -4.05 -9.78
N TYR A 89 -27.18 -3.64 -8.53
CA TYR A 89 -26.59 -2.43 -7.97
C TYR A 89 -25.76 -2.74 -6.73
N HIS A 90 -24.60 -2.09 -6.59
CA HIS A 90 -23.64 -2.39 -5.54
C HIS A 90 -23.20 -1.13 -4.78
N TYR A 91 -23.11 -1.24 -3.46
CA TYR A 91 -22.57 -0.24 -2.56
C TYR A 91 -21.31 -0.76 -1.88
N LEU A 92 -20.27 0.07 -1.86
CA LEU A 92 -19.05 -0.20 -1.09
C LEU A 92 -19.23 0.36 0.33
N ILE A 93 -19.06 -0.49 1.32
CA ILE A 93 -19.22 -0.16 2.73
C ILE A 93 -17.86 -0.31 3.42
N THR A 94 -17.32 0.80 3.92
CA THR A 94 -16.06 0.82 4.67
C THR A 94 -16.32 1.03 6.15
N VAL A 95 -16.04 0.00 6.95
CA VAL A 95 -16.20 0.02 8.40
C VAL A 95 -14.86 0.35 9.05
N HIS A 96 -14.82 1.46 9.78
CA HIS A 96 -13.67 1.86 10.59
C HIS A 96 -13.89 1.48 12.05
N THR A 97 -12.98 0.69 12.60
CA THR A 97 -12.96 0.38 14.03
C THR A 97 -11.96 1.28 14.73
N GLY A 98 -12.38 1.94 15.82
CA GLY A 98 -11.50 2.83 16.60
C GLY A 98 -10.25 2.13 17.12
N VAL A 99 -9.19 2.89 17.42
CA VAL A 99 -7.86 2.40 17.87
C VAL A 99 -7.79 2.22 19.39
N GLY A 100 -8.84 2.59 20.13
CA GLY A 100 -8.86 2.53 21.58
C GLY A 100 -8.75 1.11 22.13
N LYS A 101 -8.34 1.01 23.40
CA LYS A 101 -8.46 -0.24 24.16
C LYS A 101 -9.93 -0.68 24.14
N GLU A 102 -10.17 -1.94 23.82
CA GLU A 102 -11.52 -2.53 23.72
C GLU A 102 -12.44 -1.91 22.64
N SER A 103 -11.90 -1.15 21.68
CA SER A 103 -12.69 -0.67 20.53
C SER A 103 -13.01 -1.76 19.51
N GLY A 104 -12.35 -2.93 19.59
CA GLY A 104 -12.67 -4.09 18.76
C GLY A 104 -13.88 -4.85 19.28
N THR A 105 -14.59 -5.53 18.38
CA THR A 105 -15.76 -6.34 18.71
C THR A 105 -15.76 -7.66 17.97
N THR A 106 -16.25 -8.71 18.63
CA THR A 106 -16.54 -10.02 18.03
C THR A 106 -18.04 -10.23 17.82
N SER A 107 -18.85 -9.21 18.11
CA SER A 107 -20.30 -9.25 18.00
C SER A 107 -20.78 -9.24 16.55
N ASN A 108 -22.03 -9.68 16.38
CA ASN A 108 -22.72 -9.59 15.10
C ASN A 108 -23.16 -8.16 14.85
N VAL A 109 -22.49 -7.48 13.92
CA VAL A 109 -22.87 -6.12 13.51
C VAL A 109 -23.80 -6.20 12.30
N SER A 110 -24.94 -5.52 12.39
CA SER A 110 -25.91 -5.35 11.30
C SER A 110 -26.32 -3.89 11.22
N PHE A 111 -26.75 -3.45 10.04
CA PHE A 111 -27.18 -2.07 9.77
C PHE A 111 -28.36 -2.08 8.79
N VAL A 112 -29.01 -0.94 8.63
CA VAL A 112 -30.01 -0.68 7.59
C VAL A 112 -29.61 0.59 6.88
N MET A 113 -29.43 0.55 5.57
CA MET A 113 -29.13 1.74 4.77
C MET A 113 -30.43 2.26 4.16
N CYS A 114 -30.75 3.52 4.43
CA CYS A 114 -31.97 4.16 3.95
C CYS A 114 -31.63 5.21 2.89
N GLY A 115 -32.20 5.06 1.70
CA GLY A 115 -32.18 6.07 0.65
C GLY A 115 -33.58 6.66 0.40
N GLU A 116 -33.64 7.69 -0.42
CA GLU A 116 -34.89 8.37 -0.76
C GLU A 116 -35.90 7.47 -1.49
N SER A 117 -35.43 6.51 -2.28
CA SER A 117 -36.28 5.63 -3.10
C SER A 117 -36.59 4.30 -2.43
N ALA A 118 -35.69 3.77 -1.60
CA ALA A 118 -35.83 2.48 -0.92
C ALA A 118 -34.86 2.34 0.27
N ASP A 119 -35.06 1.30 1.09
CA ASP A 119 -34.13 0.85 2.11
C ASP A 119 -33.48 -0.50 1.75
N SER A 120 -32.33 -0.79 2.34
CA SER A 120 -31.65 -2.06 2.13
C SER A 120 -32.27 -3.24 2.91
N GLY A 121 -33.20 -2.97 3.82
CA GLY A 121 -33.52 -3.90 4.91
C GLY A 121 -32.32 -4.14 5.85
N VAL A 122 -32.44 -5.11 6.75
CA VAL A 122 -31.38 -5.47 7.69
C VAL A 122 -30.27 -6.24 6.99
N ARG A 123 -29.07 -5.67 6.97
CA ARG A 123 -27.88 -6.26 6.34
C ARG A 123 -26.83 -6.56 7.39
N LYS A 124 -26.26 -7.76 7.33
CA LYS A 124 -25.26 -8.23 8.30
C LYS A 124 -23.86 -8.03 7.74
N LEU A 125 -22.97 -7.35 8.47
CA LEU A 125 -21.59 -7.10 8.07
C LEU A 125 -20.72 -8.36 8.23
N SER A 126 -20.93 -9.36 7.37
CA SER A 126 -20.19 -10.62 7.37
C SER A 126 -20.18 -11.25 5.99
N ASP A 127 -19.02 -11.80 5.60
CA ASP A 127 -18.82 -12.66 4.41
C ASP A 127 -19.02 -14.15 4.77
N GLY A 128 -19.79 -14.44 5.82
CA GLY A 128 -20.06 -15.81 6.30
C GLY A 128 -18.88 -16.53 6.96
N LYS A 129 -17.65 -16.05 6.78
CA LYS A 129 -16.42 -16.63 7.35
C LYS A 129 -15.82 -15.83 8.50
N ILE A 130 -15.91 -14.51 8.43
CA ILE A 130 -15.21 -13.60 9.35
C ILE A 130 -16.24 -12.69 10.00
N GLN A 131 -16.16 -12.58 11.33
CA GLN A 131 -17.14 -11.86 12.15
C GLN A 131 -16.50 -10.89 13.14
N GLU A 132 -15.18 -10.84 13.20
CA GLU A 132 -14.44 -9.99 14.15
C GLU A 132 -14.05 -8.66 13.53
N PHE A 133 -14.33 -7.56 14.22
CA PHE A 133 -13.85 -6.22 13.93
C PHE A 133 -12.74 -5.87 14.92
N LYS A 134 -11.48 -5.88 14.47
CA LYS A 134 -10.33 -5.63 15.36
C LYS A 134 -10.16 -4.14 15.62
N SER A 135 -9.70 -3.78 16.82
CA SER A 135 -9.34 -2.38 17.13
C SER A 135 -8.31 -1.85 16.12
N GLY A 136 -8.54 -0.64 15.61
CA GLY A 136 -7.71 0.01 14.60
C GLY A 136 -7.76 -0.63 13.21
N SER A 137 -8.76 -1.47 12.92
CA SER A 137 -8.92 -2.09 11.61
C SER A 137 -9.91 -1.35 10.72
N VAL A 138 -9.67 -1.43 9.41
CA VAL A 138 -10.59 -1.00 8.36
C VAL A 138 -11.03 -2.24 7.61
N ARG A 139 -12.33 -2.34 7.34
CA ARG A 139 -12.89 -3.45 6.54
C ARG A 139 -13.83 -2.93 5.48
N ASN A 140 -13.64 -3.47 4.28
CA ASN A 140 -14.46 -3.14 3.13
C ASN A 140 -15.43 -4.29 2.84
N PHE A 141 -16.70 -3.96 2.62
CA PHE A 141 -17.73 -4.89 2.21
C PHE A 141 -18.43 -4.39 0.95
N VAL A 142 -18.90 -5.30 0.11
CA VAL A 142 -19.77 -4.98 -1.02
C VAL A 142 -21.17 -5.44 -0.66
N MET A 143 -22.11 -4.51 -0.60
CA MET A 143 -23.54 -4.79 -0.47
C MET A 143 -24.20 -4.70 -1.83
N SER A 144 -24.88 -5.75 -2.26
CA SER A 144 -25.68 -5.76 -3.48
C SER A 144 -27.15 -5.50 -3.15
N VAL A 145 -27.87 -4.82 -4.06
CA VAL A 145 -29.32 -4.62 -3.99
C VAL A 145 -29.92 -4.70 -5.40
N GLU A 146 -31.21 -5.02 -5.49
CA GLU A 146 -31.92 -5.19 -6.76
C GLU A 146 -31.92 -3.90 -7.61
N ALA A 147 -32.17 -2.75 -6.97
CA ALA A 147 -32.28 -1.43 -7.58
C ALA A 147 -31.60 -0.36 -6.69
N PRO A 148 -31.18 0.79 -7.26
CA PRO A 148 -30.57 1.85 -6.46
C PRO A 148 -31.53 2.37 -5.39
N LEU A 149 -31.00 2.59 -4.18
CA LEU A 149 -31.77 3.14 -3.04
C LEU A 149 -32.10 4.64 -3.21
N GLY A 150 -31.57 5.29 -4.25
CA GLY A 150 -31.60 6.74 -4.43
C GLY A 150 -30.53 7.46 -3.60
N PRO A 151 -30.62 8.80 -3.46
CA PRO A 151 -29.78 9.57 -2.55
C PRO A 151 -29.86 9.02 -1.12
N LEU A 152 -28.70 8.75 -0.51
CA LEU A 152 -28.62 8.17 0.83
C LEU A 152 -28.99 9.22 1.89
N LEU A 153 -29.86 8.84 2.81
CA LEU A 153 -30.37 9.72 3.87
C LEU A 153 -29.67 9.42 5.20
N TYR A 154 -29.68 8.17 5.63
CA TYR A 154 -29.05 7.72 6.88
C TYR A 154 -28.74 6.23 6.86
N VAL A 155 -27.90 5.81 7.82
CA VAL A 155 -27.43 4.44 8.06
C VAL A 155 -27.50 4.13 9.54
#